data_AF-A0A850LQP2-F1
#
_entry.id   AF-A0A850LQP2-F1
#
_cell.length_a   1.000
_cell.length_b   1.000
_cell.length_c   1.000
_cell.angle_alpha   90.00
_cell.angle_beta   90.00
_cell.angle_gamma   90.00
#
_symmetry.space_group_name_H-M   'P 1'
#
loop_
_entity.id
_entity.type
_entity.pdbx_description
1 polymer ?
#
loop_
_entity_poly.entity_id
_entity_poly.type
_entity_poly.pdbx_seq_one_letter_code
_entity_poly.pdbx_strand_id
1 'polypeptide(L)'
;MLGSWIDQDKQEITIILTNFPCSYNQCTHCPFEIESIDDGEEIMITNKQIINESLEKVTEFNLENVKIFNGGSFFELPDDVFPILKSISEGRNVSIESRPEFLSKKSISLIFDKLQPLKLNIFIGFDSADEVIRNKLLNKGIPKSELDRISNDLKNIKNVQFFSYVLFGIKGISEESVKDSVLYFNKNLNGVSAIEFRENPKTELKHQNISEQLKKFLIQNCINVDFIGDDDEQWLLPEKRS
;
A
#
# COMPACT_ATOMS: atom_id res chain seq x y z
N MET A 1 -1.07 3.73 -13.80
CA MET A 1 -0.27 2.77 -12.99
C MET A 1 -1.00 1.44 -12.76
N LEU A 2 -2.13 1.16 -13.41
CA LEU A 2 -2.85 -0.11 -13.24
C LEU A 2 -2.15 -1.25 -13.98
N GLY A 3 -2.16 -2.45 -13.43
CA GLY A 3 -1.52 -3.62 -14.05
C GLY A 3 -0.86 -4.57 -13.04
N SER A 4 0.10 -5.36 -13.52
CA SER A 4 0.88 -6.26 -12.67
C SER A 4 2.34 -6.44 -13.07
N TRP A 5 3.21 -6.47 -12.06
CA TRP A 5 4.68 -6.52 -12.17
C TRP A 5 5.24 -7.65 -11.32
N ILE A 6 6.22 -8.38 -11.85
CA ILE A 6 6.86 -9.50 -11.15
C ILE A 6 8.23 -9.05 -10.65
N ASP A 7 8.50 -9.29 -9.39
CA ASP A 7 9.85 -9.29 -8.82
C ASP A 7 10.28 -10.76 -8.69
N GLN A 8 11.08 -11.22 -9.66
CA GLN A 8 11.51 -12.63 -9.73
C GLN A 8 12.45 -13.00 -8.58
N ASP A 9 13.28 -12.05 -8.13
CA ASP A 9 14.22 -12.27 -7.03
C ASP A 9 13.48 -12.49 -5.70
N LYS A 10 12.34 -11.82 -5.53
CA LYS A 10 11.46 -11.98 -4.34
C LYS A 10 10.34 -13.01 -4.53
N GLN A 11 10.24 -13.65 -5.70
CA GLN A 11 9.14 -14.54 -6.07
C GLN A 11 7.77 -13.90 -5.76
N GLU A 12 7.62 -12.64 -6.18
CA GLU A 12 6.48 -11.80 -5.84
C GLU A 12 5.84 -11.20 -7.09
N ILE A 13 4.52 -11.02 -7.05
CA ILE A 13 3.80 -10.17 -8.00
C ILE A 13 3.13 -9.01 -7.26
N THR A 14 3.25 -7.81 -7.83
CA THR A 14 2.47 -6.64 -7.42
C THR A 14 1.38 -6.39 -8.44
N ILE A 15 0.14 -6.30 -7.96
CA ILE A 15 -1.06 -6.10 -8.75
C ILE A 15 -1.70 -4.79 -8.28
N ILE A 16 -1.83 -3.84 -9.19
CA ILE A 16 -2.47 -2.55 -8.91
C ILE A 16 -3.83 -2.52 -9.58
N LEU A 17 -4.86 -2.44 -8.74
CA LEU A 17 -6.26 -2.38 -9.13
C LEU A 17 -6.78 -0.95 -9.06
N THR A 18 -7.83 -0.67 -9.83
CA THR A 18 -8.58 0.58 -9.75
C THR A 18 -9.83 0.42 -8.90
N ASN A 19 -10.41 1.54 -8.48
CA ASN A 19 -11.68 1.61 -7.80
C ASN A 19 -12.31 3.00 -8.02
N PHE A 20 -13.48 3.23 -7.44
CA PHE A 20 -13.98 4.58 -7.20
C PHE A 20 -12.96 5.40 -6.38
N PRO A 21 -13.02 6.74 -6.44
CA PRO A 21 -12.24 7.57 -5.53
C PRO A 21 -12.44 7.10 -4.08
N CYS A 22 -11.35 6.87 -3.34
CA CYS A 22 -11.44 6.37 -1.97
C CYS A 22 -12.31 7.31 -1.11
N SER A 23 -13.10 6.78 -0.18
CA SER A 23 -14.05 7.58 0.60
C SER A 23 -13.44 8.75 1.38
N TYR A 24 -12.15 8.68 1.70
CA TYR A 24 -11.44 9.78 2.34
C TYR A 24 -11.08 10.92 1.36
N ASN A 25 -10.54 10.57 0.19
CA ASN A 25 -10.11 11.43 -0.93
C ASN A 25 -9.36 12.75 -0.64
N GLN A 26 -8.83 12.93 0.57
CA GLN A 26 -8.31 14.23 1.03
C GLN A 26 -6.80 14.24 1.27
N CYS A 27 -6.11 13.10 1.11
CA CYS A 27 -4.67 13.00 1.25
C CYS A 27 -3.96 13.96 0.27
N THR A 28 -3.06 14.80 0.78
CA THR A 28 -2.42 15.85 -0.03
C THR A 28 -1.37 15.33 -1.00
N HIS A 29 -0.92 14.08 -0.86
CA HIS A 29 0.13 13.47 -1.69
C HIS A 29 -0.36 12.31 -2.57
N CYS A 30 -1.56 11.78 -2.34
CA CYS A 30 -1.99 10.52 -2.94
C CYS A 30 -2.28 10.67 -4.44
N PRO A 31 -1.60 9.93 -5.34
CA PRO A 31 -1.85 10.01 -6.77
C PRO A 31 -3.03 9.12 -7.23
N PHE A 32 -3.55 8.23 -6.40
CA PHE A 32 -4.53 7.21 -6.81
C PHE A 32 -5.90 7.76 -7.23
N GLU A 33 -6.27 8.98 -6.86
CA GLU A 33 -7.49 9.62 -7.42
C GLU A 33 -7.36 9.85 -8.93
N ILE A 34 -6.15 10.05 -9.45
CA ILE A 34 -5.92 10.20 -10.90
C ILE A 34 -6.21 8.87 -11.63
N GLU A 35 -6.11 7.75 -10.92
CA GLU A 35 -6.27 6.39 -11.44
C GLU A 35 -7.65 5.79 -11.09
N SER A 36 -8.52 6.55 -10.42
CA SER A 36 -9.88 6.09 -10.08
C SER A 36 -10.84 6.23 -11.25
N ILE A 37 -11.87 5.40 -11.24
CA ILE A 37 -12.90 5.33 -12.29
C ILE A 37 -14.27 5.61 -11.66
N ASP A 38 -15.12 6.34 -12.38
CA ASP A 38 -16.43 6.78 -11.89
C ASP A 38 -17.57 5.83 -12.29
N ASP A 39 -17.27 4.83 -13.13
CA ASP A 39 -18.20 3.81 -13.61
C ASP A 39 -17.89 2.42 -13.02
N GLY A 40 -18.88 1.84 -12.36
CA GLY A 40 -18.73 0.56 -11.67
C GLY A 40 -18.53 -0.63 -12.62
N GLU A 41 -19.08 -0.58 -13.83
CA GLU A 41 -18.91 -1.65 -14.82
C GLU A 41 -17.48 -1.63 -15.37
N GLU A 42 -16.96 -0.45 -15.68
CA GLU A 42 -15.58 -0.25 -16.13
C GLU A 42 -14.56 -0.67 -15.06
N ILE A 43 -14.79 -0.36 -13.77
CA ILE A 43 -13.97 -0.87 -12.66
C ILE A 43 -13.91 -2.40 -12.70
N MET A 44 -15.08 -3.05 -12.81
CA MET A 44 -15.17 -4.50 -12.79
C MET A 44 -14.48 -5.13 -14.00
N ILE A 45 -14.65 -4.57 -15.20
CA ILE A 45 -13.99 -5.05 -16.43
C ILE A 45 -12.47 -4.92 -16.30
N THR A 46 -11.99 -3.74 -15.89
CA THR A 46 -10.56 -3.43 -15.77
C THR A 46 -9.88 -4.32 -14.74
N ASN A 47 -10.44 -4.43 -13.54
CA ASN A 47 -9.89 -5.28 -12.48
C ASN A 47 -9.90 -6.76 -12.86
N LYS A 48 -10.98 -7.24 -13.51
CA LYS A 48 -11.04 -8.62 -14.03
C LYS A 48 -9.91 -8.92 -15.00
N GLN A 49 -9.66 -8.02 -15.95
CA GLN A 49 -8.59 -8.17 -16.92
C GLN A 49 -7.22 -8.27 -16.22
N ILE A 50 -6.91 -7.32 -15.33
CA ILE A 50 -5.64 -7.28 -14.60
C ILE A 50 -5.45 -8.55 -13.76
N ILE A 51 -6.48 -9.01 -13.06
CA ILE A 51 -6.39 -10.21 -12.21
C ILE A 51 -6.17 -11.47 -13.06
N ASN A 52 -6.86 -11.60 -14.20
CA ASN A 52 -6.69 -12.75 -15.10
C ASN A 52 -5.27 -12.81 -15.68
N GLU A 53 -4.75 -11.69 -16.19
CA GLU A 53 -3.36 -11.60 -16.67
C GLU A 53 -2.35 -11.92 -15.56
N SER A 54 -2.68 -11.55 -14.31
CA SER A 54 -1.85 -11.85 -13.14
C SER A 54 -1.88 -13.32 -12.75
N LEU A 55 -3.03 -14.00 -12.90
CA LEU A 55 -3.17 -15.42 -12.60
C LEU A 55 -2.29 -16.29 -13.50
N GLU A 56 -2.19 -15.94 -14.79
CA GLU A 56 -1.30 -16.60 -15.74
C GLU A 56 0.15 -16.51 -15.27
N LYS A 57 0.62 -15.30 -14.94
CA LYS A 57 1.96 -15.04 -14.40
C LYS A 57 2.23 -15.79 -13.08
N VAL A 58 1.31 -15.73 -12.14
CA VAL A 58 1.45 -16.41 -10.83
C VAL A 58 1.62 -17.92 -11.01
N THR A 59 0.90 -18.51 -11.97
CA THR A 59 0.98 -19.95 -12.27
C THR A 59 2.26 -20.30 -13.00
N GLU A 60 2.63 -19.53 -14.03
CA GLU A 60 3.83 -19.74 -14.84
C GLU A 60 5.11 -19.67 -14.00
N PHE A 61 5.21 -18.65 -13.13
CA PHE A 61 6.41 -18.39 -12.34
C PHE A 61 6.35 -18.99 -10.93
N ASN A 62 5.28 -19.73 -10.59
CA ASN A 62 5.04 -20.34 -9.28
C ASN A 62 5.27 -19.35 -8.12
N LEU A 63 4.65 -18.17 -8.22
CA LEU A 63 4.86 -17.08 -7.25
C LEU A 63 4.10 -17.35 -5.95
N GLU A 64 4.79 -17.17 -4.82
CA GLU A 64 4.24 -17.41 -3.48
C GLU A 64 3.74 -16.13 -2.80
N ASN A 65 4.22 -14.96 -3.24
CA ASN A 65 3.88 -13.66 -2.67
C ASN A 65 3.05 -12.82 -3.65
N VAL A 66 1.89 -12.34 -3.21
CA VAL A 66 0.95 -11.55 -4.02
C VAL A 66 0.61 -10.26 -3.29
N LYS A 67 0.99 -9.11 -3.86
CA LYS A 67 0.59 -7.78 -3.39
C LYS A 67 -0.59 -7.29 -4.22
N ILE A 68 -1.69 -6.91 -3.56
CA ILE A 68 -2.90 -6.36 -4.20
C ILE A 68 -3.13 -4.96 -3.64
N PHE A 69 -2.79 -3.94 -4.43
CA PHE A 69 -2.78 -2.55 -4.03
C PHE A 69 -3.78 -1.72 -4.84
N ASN A 70 -4.34 -0.69 -4.20
CA ASN A 70 -5.29 0.24 -4.80
C ASN A 70 -5.34 1.57 -4.03
N GLY A 71 -4.18 2.02 -3.53
CA GLY A 71 -4.06 3.28 -2.80
C GLY A 71 -4.68 3.26 -1.41
N GLY A 72 -4.65 2.10 -0.73
CA GLY A 72 -5.20 1.96 0.63
C GLY A 72 -6.72 1.81 0.73
N SER A 73 -7.42 1.55 -0.38
CA SER A 73 -8.87 1.41 -0.45
C SER A 73 -9.33 -0.04 -0.64
N PHE A 74 -8.54 -1.04 -0.22
CA PHE A 74 -8.81 -2.46 -0.52
C PHE A 74 -10.17 -2.94 0.01
N PHE A 75 -10.56 -2.46 1.19
CA PHE A 75 -11.85 -2.77 1.83
C PHE A 75 -13.05 -2.10 1.15
N GLU A 76 -12.79 -1.20 0.20
CA GLU A 76 -13.80 -0.49 -0.59
C GLU A 76 -13.97 -1.13 -1.99
N LEU A 77 -13.25 -2.22 -2.29
CA LEU A 77 -13.43 -2.94 -3.55
C LEU A 77 -14.83 -3.57 -3.63
N PRO A 78 -15.46 -3.61 -4.81
CA PRO A 78 -16.74 -4.27 -5.00
C PRO A 78 -16.69 -5.76 -4.61
N ASP A 79 -17.74 -6.25 -3.95
CA ASP A 79 -17.77 -7.62 -3.43
C ASP A 79 -17.60 -8.69 -4.53
N ASP A 80 -18.03 -8.38 -5.75
CA ASP A 80 -17.94 -9.25 -6.92
C ASP A 80 -16.49 -9.48 -7.42
N VAL A 81 -15.52 -8.70 -6.94
CA VAL A 81 -14.09 -8.87 -7.29
C VAL A 81 -13.45 -10.01 -6.50
N PHE A 82 -13.93 -10.29 -5.28
CA PHE A 82 -13.29 -11.25 -4.38
C PHE A 82 -13.25 -12.71 -4.86
N PRO A 83 -14.28 -13.26 -5.54
CA PRO A 83 -14.19 -14.60 -6.10
C PRO A 83 -13.02 -14.78 -7.07
N ILE A 84 -12.67 -13.71 -7.80
CA ILE A 84 -11.59 -13.71 -8.78
C ILE A 84 -10.25 -13.47 -8.07
N LEU A 85 -10.19 -12.57 -7.10
CA LEU A 85 -9.02 -12.42 -6.24
C LEU A 85 -8.67 -13.70 -5.49
N LYS A 86 -9.67 -14.48 -5.07
CA LYS A 86 -9.44 -15.77 -4.42
C LYS A 86 -8.54 -16.69 -5.26
N SER A 87 -8.71 -16.70 -6.59
CA SER A 87 -7.94 -17.56 -7.49
C SER A 87 -6.43 -17.26 -7.48
N ILE A 88 -6.06 -16.01 -7.25
CA ILE A 88 -4.66 -15.58 -7.12
C ILE A 88 -4.17 -15.61 -5.67
N SER A 89 -5.06 -15.46 -4.68
CA SER A 89 -4.67 -15.32 -3.27
C SER A 89 -4.64 -16.63 -2.48
N GLU A 90 -5.46 -17.62 -2.86
CA GLU A 90 -5.65 -18.85 -2.07
C GLU A 90 -4.34 -19.62 -1.92
N GLY A 91 -3.99 -19.95 -0.66
CA GLY A 91 -2.78 -20.69 -0.32
C GLY A 91 -1.47 -19.90 -0.43
N ARG A 92 -1.52 -18.58 -0.69
CA ARG A 92 -0.33 -17.72 -0.88
C ARG A 92 -0.15 -16.70 0.26
N ASN A 93 1.02 -16.07 0.32
CA ASN A 93 1.22 -14.89 1.17
C ASN A 93 0.65 -13.67 0.45
N VAL A 94 -0.31 -13.00 1.08
CA VAL A 94 -1.03 -11.89 0.44
C VAL A 94 -0.77 -10.61 1.19
N SER A 95 -0.43 -9.56 0.47
CA SER A 95 -0.29 -8.22 1.03
C SER A 95 -1.34 -7.29 0.45
N ILE A 96 -2.02 -6.53 1.31
CA ILE A 96 -3.03 -5.54 0.93
C ILE A 96 -2.74 -4.21 1.60
N GLU A 97 -3.32 -3.13 1.08
CA GLU A 97 -3.26 -1.81 1.69
C GLU A 97 -4.61 -1.39 2.27
N SER A 98 -4.61 -0.74 3.42
CA SER A 98 -5.84 -0.26 4.02
C SER A 98 -5.64 0.99 4.86
N ARG A 99 -6.67 1.84 4.90
CA ARG A 99 -6.83 2.83 5.96
C ARG A 99 -7.24 2.14 7.29
N PRO A 100 -6.75 2.61 8.44
CA PRO A 100 -6.93 1.90 9.71
C PRO A 100 -8.40 1.78 10.12
N GLU A 101 -9.25 2.76 9.81
CA GLU A 101 -10.67 2.78 10.18
C GLU A 101 -11.48 1.60 9.61
N PHE A 102 -11.01 0.98 8.52
CA PHE A 102 -11.64 -0.22 7.95
C PHE A 102 -11.22 -1.52 8.65
N LEU A 103 -10.18 -1.46 9.48
CA LEU A 103 -9.61 -2.63 10.13
C LEU A 103 -10.30 -2.92 11.45
N SER A 104 -10.91 -4.08 11.55
CA SER A 104 -11.47 -4.65 12.77
C SER A 104 -11.27 -6.15 12.75
N LYS A 105 -11.38 -6.84 13.90
CA LYS A 105 -11.30 -8.31 13.92
C LYS A 105 -12.30 -8.96 12.96
N LYS A 106 -13.51 -8.38 12.85
CA LYS A 106 -14.57 -8.86 11.95
C LYS A 106 -14.21 -8.65 10.49
N SER A 107 -13.78 -7.45 10.10
CA SER A 107 -13.46 -7.16 8.70
C SER A 107 -12.21 -7.92 8.24
N ILE A 108 -11.20 -8.09 9.11
CA ILE A 108 -10.02 -8.91 8.83
C ILE A 108 -10.42 -10.38 8.65
N SER A 109 -11.26 -10.93 9.54
CA SER A 109 -11.75 -12.31 9.39
C SER A 109 -12.49 -12.50 8.07
N LEU A 110 -13.35 -11.56 7.70
CA LEU A 110 -14.10 -11.62 6.43
C LEU A 110 -13.17 -11.62 5.21
N ILE A 111 -12.15 -10.76 5.20
CA ILE A 111 -11.16 -10.73 4.11
C ILE A 111 -10.33 -12.01 4.08
N PHE A 112 -9.93 -12.52 5.25
CA PHE A 112 -9.22 -13.80 5.33
C PHE A 112 -10.07 -14.94 4.75
N ASP A 113 -11.37 -14.99 5.07
CA ASP A 113 -12.29 -16.00 4.55
C ASP A 113 -12.52 -15.86 3.03
N LYS A 114 -12.59 -14.63 2.52
CA LYS A 114 -12.75 -14.36 1.07
C LYS A 114 -11.51 -14.75 0.27
N LEU A 115 -10.32 -14.43 0.76
CA LEU A 115 -9.05 -14.61 0.03
C LEU A 115 -8.38 -15.97 0.29
N GLN A 116 -8.68 -16.63 1.41
CA GLN A 116 -8.03 -17.87 1.86
C GLN A 116 -6.48 -17.84 1.80
N PRO A 117 -5.81 -16.77 2.28
CA PRO A 117 -4.36 -16.68 2.20
C PRO A 117 -3.70 -17.63 3.20
N LEU A 118 -2.45 -18.03 2.95
CA LEU A 118 -1.60 -18.65 3.96
C LEU A 118 -1.28 -17.66 5.08
N LYS A 119 -1.00 -16.41 4.68
CA LYS A 119 -0.67 -15.28 5.56
C LYS A 119 -1.17 -13.98 4.94
N LEU A 120 -1.72 -13.09 5.75
CA LEU A 120 -2.21 -11.78 5.33
C LEU A 120 -1.34 -10.67 5.92
N ASN A 121 -0.64 -9.92 5.09
CA ASN A 121 0.07 -8.71 5.46
C ASN A 121 -0.79 -7.49 5.13
N ILE A 122 -0.99 -6.60 6.08
CA ILE A 122 -1.79 -5.38 5.91
C ILE A 122 -0.88 -4.18 6.08
N PHE A 123 -0.65 -3.46 4.98
CA PHE A 123 0.09 -2.21 4.96
C PHE A 123 -0.86 -1.05 5.23
N ILE A 124 -0.56 -0.27 6.26
CA ILE A 124 -1.41 0.83 6.72
C ILE A 124 -0.75 2.16 6.36
N GLY A 125 -1.50 3.00 5.66
CA GLY A 125 -1.06 4.34 5.24
C GLY A 125 -1.12 5.37 6.37
N PHE A 126 -0.35 5.17 7.46
CA PHE A 126 -0.16 6.20 8.49
C PHE A 126 0.81 7.29 8.03
N ASP A 127 1.83 6.92 7.25
CA ASP A 127 2.87 7.75 6.61
C ASP A 127 3.81 8.51 7.56
N SER A 128 3.37 8.84 8.78
CA SER A 128 4.17 9.42 9.85
C SER A 128 3.55 9.11 11.21
N ALA A 129 4.39 8.87 12.22
CA ALA A 129 3.94 8.74 13.60
C ALA A 129 3.58 10.11 14.21
N ASP A 130 4.18 11.19 13.69
CA ASP A 130 3.88 12.56 14.10
C ASP A 130 2.49 12.97 13.58
N GLU A 131 1.62 13.36 14.51
CA GLU A 131 0.24 13.72 14.19
C GLU A 131 0.11 15.04 13.42
N VAL A 132 1.00 16.00 13.63
CA VAL A 132 1.03 17.25 12.87
C VAL A 132 1.41 16.95 11.43
N ILE A 133 2.44 16.14 11.20
CA ILE A 133 2.83 15.75 9.85
C ILE A 133 1.71 14.93 9.19
N ARG A 134 1.24 13.88 9.87
CA ARG A 134 0.18 12.99 9.36
C ARG A 134 -1.12 13.73 9.03
N ASN A 135 -1.59 14.64 9.90
CA ASN A 135 -2.93 15.23 9.75
C ASN A 135 -2.95 16.69 9.30
N LYS A 136 -1.88 17.47 9.46
CA LYS A 136 -1.82 18.86 8.97
C LYS A 136 -1.10 18.99 7.64
N LEU A 137 0.00 18.25 7.43
CA LEU A 137 0.75 18.32 6.18
C LEU A 137 0.24 17.31 5.15
N LEU A 138 0.11 16.04 5.54
CA LEU A 138 -0.32 14.95 4.65
C LEU A 138 -1.84 14.81 4.55
N ASN A 139 -2.57 15.51 5.43
CA ASN A 139 -4.02 15.49 5.56
C ASN A 139 -4.56 14.06 5.49
N LYS A 140 -4.16 13.18 6.41
CA LYS A 140 -4.61 11.78 6.44
C LYS A 140 -5.93 11.58 7.18
N GLY A 141 -6.26 12.47 8.11
CA GLY A 141 -7.47 12.36 8.94
C GLY A 141 -7.45 11.13 9.86
N ILE A 142 -6.26 10.65 10.23
CA ILE A 142 -6.09 9.45 11.05
C ILE A 142 -5.67 9.87 12.46
N PRO A 143 -6.56 9.79 13.47
CA PRO A 143 -6.23 10.18 14.83
C PRO A 143 -5.25 9.18 15.46
N LYS A 144 -4.51 9.63 16.46
CA LYS A 144 -3.57 8.76 17.20
C LYS A 144 -4.24 7.52 17.81
N SER A 145 -5.51 7.60 18.19
CA SER A 145 -6.28 6.46 18.72
C SER A 145 -6.31 5.26 17.76
N GLU A 146 -6.25 5.49 16.45
CA GLU A 146 -6.20 4.41 15.46
C GLU A 146 -4.85 3.68 15.49
N LEU A 147 -3.74 4.40 15.67
CA LEU A 147 -2.43 3.77 15.88
C LEU A 147 -2.43 2.88 17.12
N ASP A 148 -2.96 3.40 18.22
CA ASP A 148 -3.04 2.67 19.48
C ASP A 148 -3.93 1.43 19.34
N ARG A 149 -5.06 1.55 18.64
CA ARG A 149 -6.00 0.45 18.39
C ARG A 149 -5.37 -0.67 17.55
N ILE A 150 -4.67 -0.34 16.46
CA ILE A 150 -3.96 -1.36 15.67
C ILE A 150 -2.87 -2.04 16.52
N SER A 151 -2.04 -1.23 17.19
CA SER A 151 -0.86 -1.69 17.92
C SER A 151 -1.18 -2.49 19.19
N ASN A 152 -2.36 -2.30 19.78
CA ASN A 152 -2.76 -2.97 21.01
C ASN A 152 -3.82 -4.06 20.79
N ASP A 153 -4.83 -3.80 19.95
CA ASP A 153 -6.02 -4.65 19.89
C ASP A 153 -6.01 -5.65 18.74
N LEU A 154 -5.33 -5.32 17.63
CA LEU A 154 -5.34 -6.13 16.40
C LEU A 154 -4.04 -6.91 16.15
N LYS A 155 -2.89 -6.47 16.69
CA LYS A 155 -1.57 -7.05 16.36
C LYS A 155 -1.39 -8.56 16.57
N ASN A 156 -2.27 -9.21 17.35
CA ASN A 156 -2.15 -10.63 17.72
C ASN A 156 -3.14 -11.55 16.98
N ILE A 157 -3.64 -11.14 15.81
CA ILE A 157 -4.46 -12.01 14.97
C ILE A 157 -3.56 -13.05 14.28
N LYS A 158 -3.89 -14.34 14.44
CA LYS A 158 -3.10 -15.44 13.86
C LYS A 158 -3.02 -15.29 12.33
N ASN A 159 -1.82 -15.51 11.78
CA ASN A 159 -1.51 -15.42 10.35
C ASN A 159 -1.76 -14.03 9.73
N VAL A 160 -1.92 -12.99 10.55
CA VAL A 160 -2.06 -11.61 10.09
C VAL A 160 -0.91 -10.78 10.64
N GLN A 161 -0.32 -9.95 9.78
CA GLN A 161 0.74 -9.00 10.15
C GLN A 161 0.37 -7.60 9.70
N PHE A 162 0.80 -6.60 10.47
CA PHE A 162 0.55 -5.20 10.18
C PHE A 162 1.86 -4.47 9.93
N PHE A 163 1.89 -3.69 8.87
CA PHE A 163 3.02 -2.87 8.47
C PHE A 163 2.56 -1.43 8.33
N SER A 164 3.47 -0.47 8.48
CA SER A 164 3.16 0.93 8.17
C SER A 164 3.99 1.42 7.01
N TYR A 165 3.41 2.36 6.24
CA TYR A 165 4.20 3.22 5.38
C TYR A 165 4.82 4.36 6.18
N VAL A 166 6.02 4.77 5.77
CA VAL A 166 6.63 6.04 6.16
C VAL A 166 6.98 6.81 4.89
N LEU A 167 6.38 7.99 4.73
CA LEU A 167 6.65 8.85 3.58
C LEU A 167 7.79 9.81 3.92
N PHE A 168 8.81 9.89 3.06
CA PHE A 168 9.98 10.72 3.27
C PHE A 168 10.33 11.54 2.02
N GLY A 169 11.34 12.42 2.11
CA GLY A 169 11.75 13.25 0.98
C GLY A 169 10.77 14.40 0.68
N ILE A 170 10.00 14.86 1.66
CA ILE A 170 9.06 15.99 1.51
C ILE A 170 9.62 17.24 2.19
N LYS A 171 9.59 18.37 1.48
CA LYS A 171 9.89 19.69 2.02
C LYS A 171 8.98 20.00 3.21
N GLY A 172 9.59 20.20 4.38
CA GLY A 172 8.88 20.46 5.64
C GLY A 172 8.76 19.25 6.57
N ILE A 173 9.18 18.06 6.12
CA ILE A 173 9.39 16.89 6.99
C ILE A 173 10.88 16.78 7.29
N SER A 174 11.26 16.75 8.57
CA SER A 174 12.66 16.56 8.97
C SER A 174 13.06 15.08 8.87
N GLU A 175 14.33 14.80 8.57
CA GLU A 175 14.84 13.44 8.57
C GLU A 175 14.75 12.77 9.95
N GLU A 176 14.84 13.56 11.02
CA GLU A 176 14.66 13.08 12.40
C GLU A 176 13.24 12.56 12.61
N SER A 177 12.21 13.29 12.16
CA SER A 177 10.82 12.83 12.26
C SER A 177 10.55 11.57 11.43
N VAL A 178 11.21 11.43 10.28
CA VAL A 178 11.18 10.18 9.47
C VAL A 178 11.76 9.02 10.29
N LYS A 179 12.95 9.20 10.89
CA LYS A 179 13.60 8.18 11.72
C LYS A 179 12.74 7.81 12.92
N ASP A 180 12.19 8.80 13.62
CA ASP A 180 11.30 8.59 14.77
C ASP A 180 10.06 7.80 14.36
N SER A 181 9.48 8.09 13.20
CA SER A 181 8.34 7.34 12.67
C SER A 181 8.70 5.88 12.39
N VAL A 182 9.85 5.63 11.76
CA VAL A 182 10.34 4.26 11.51
C VAL A 182 10.54 3.49 12.81
N LEU A 183 11.23 4.09 13.78
CA LEU A 183 11.49 3.45 15.08
C LEU A 183 10.18 3.20 15.84
N TYR A 184 9.25 4.14 15.81
CA TYR A 184 7.95 4.00 16.43
C TYR A 184 7.17 2.82 15.83
N PHE A 185 7.07 2.73 14.51
CA PHE A 185 6.31 1.66 13.87
C PHE A 185 6.98 0.30 14.02
N ASN A 186 8.31 0.20 13.90
CA ASN A 186 9.02 -1.06 14.14
C ASN A 186 8.87 -1.57 15.58
N LYS A 187 8.69 -0.68 16.55
CA LYS A 187 8.42 -1.06 17.94
C LYS A 187 7.00 -1.62 18.15
N ASN A 188 6.03 -1.17 17.35
CA ASN A 188 4.61 -1.39 17.61
C ASN A 188 3.93 -2.32 16.59
N LEU A 189 4.52 -2.49 15.41
CA LEU A 189 4.01 -3.25 14.25
C LEU A 189 5.07 -4.25 13.76
N ASN A 190 4.78 -4.96 12.67
CA ASN A 190 5.69 -5.97 12.11
C ASN A 190 6.79 -5.40 11.21
N GLY A 191 6.71 -4.13 10.82
CA GLY A 191 7.75 -3.46 10.06
C GLY A 191 7.28 -2.20 9.34
N VAL A 192 8.20 -1.59 8.61
CA VAL A 192 7.97 -0.36 7.84
C VAL A 192 8.40 -0.53 6.38
N SER A 193 7.55 -0.10 5.46
CA SER A 193 7.96 0.21 4.09
C SER A 193 8.11 1.72 3.96
N ALA A 194 9.31 2.20 3.66
CA ALA A 194 9.55 3.62 3.47
C ALA A 194 9.40 3.97 1.99
N ILE A 195 8.69 5.05 1.68
CA ILE A 195 8.43 5.49 0.29
C ILE A 195 8.95 6.91 0.15
N GLU A 196 9.79 7.14 -0.85
CA GLU A 196 10.22 8.48 -1.21
C GLU A 196 9.08 9.19 -1.95
N PHE A 197 8.73 10.38 -1.49
CA PHE A 197 7.64 11.15 -2.06
C PHE A 197 7.93 11.59 -3.50
N ARG A 198 6.99 11.32 -4.40
CA ARG A 198 7.02 11.75 -5.80
C ARG A 198 6.02 12.88 -6.00
N GLU A 199 6.48 13.98 -6.60
CA GLU A 199 5.58 15.08 -6.97
C GLU A 199 4.56 14.60 -8.02
N ASN A 200 3.33 15.09 -7.91
CA ASN A 200 2.25 14.79 -8.83
C ASN A 200 1.35 16.02 -9.04
N PRO A 201 0.50 16.05 -10.08
CA PRO A 201 -0.30 17.24 -10.40
C PRO A 201 -1.29 17.68 -9.31
N LYS A 202 -1.65 16.80 -8.36
CA LYS A 202 -2.64 17.09 -7.29
C LYS A 202 -2.00 17.74 -6.06
N THR A 203 -0.68 17.65 -5.89
CA THR A 203 -0.02 18.05 -4.65
C THR A 203 0.74 19.37 -4.78
N GLU A 204 0.60 20.25 -3.78
CA GLU A 204 1.45 21.42 -3.60
C GLU A 204 2.76 21.10 -2.86
N LEU A 205 2.86 19.88 -2.29
CA LEU A 205 4.06 19.43 -1.61
C LEU A 205 5.22 19.34 -2.59
N LYS A 206 6.42 19.61 -2.08
CA LYS A 206 7.65 19.60 -2.86
C LYS A 206 8.60 18.55 -2.38
N HIS A 207 9.26 17.87 -3.31
CA HIS A 207 10.32 16.95 -2.97
C HIS A 207 11.51 17.70 -2.36
N GLN A 208 12.24 17.03 -1.47
CA GLN A 208 13.55 17.47 -0.99
C GLN A 208 14.52 16.29 -1.01
N ASN A 209 15.78 16.58 -1.37
CA ASN A 209 16.85 15.59 -1.29
C ASN A 209 17.03 15.09 0.14
N ILE A 210 17.33 13.81 0.27
CA ILE A 210 17.69 13.18 1.54
C ILE A 210 19.20 13.03 1.68
N SER A 211 19.66 12.96 2.92
CA SER A 211 21.05 12.68 3.26
C SER A 211 21.39 11.20 3.09
N GLU A 212 22.65 10.92 2.78
CA GLU A 212 23.20 9.56 2.79
C GLU A 212 23.04 8.86 4.16
N GLN A 213 22.97 9.63 5.24
CA GLN A 213 22.73 9.10 6.58
C GLN A 213 21.30 8.59 6.72
N LEU A 214 20.30 9.35 6.24
CA LEU A 214 18.91 8.88 6.21
C LEU A 214 18.77 7.68 5.29
N LYS A 215 19.36 7.71 4.09
CA LYS A 215 19.35 6.58 3.14
C LYS A 215 19.82 5.27 3.79
N LYS A 216 21.00 5.30 4.43
CA LYS A 216 21.56 4.15 5.15
C LYS A 216 20.66 3.69 6.30
N PHE A 217 20.12 4.63 7.06
CA PHE A 217 19.20 4.32 8.16
C PHE A 217 17.95 3.58 7.65
N LEU A 218 17.31 4.06 6.57
CA LEU A 218 16.11 3.46 6.02
C LEU A 218 16.38 2.03 5.52
N ILE A 219 17.46 1.82 4.77
CA ILE A 219 17.85 0.49 4.26
C ILE A 219 18.08 -0.51 5.42
N GLN A 220 18.62 -0.04 6.55
CA GLN A 220 18.90 -0.90 7.70
C GLN A 220 17.67 -1.20 8.57
N ASN A 221 16.66 -0.33 8.56
CA ASN A 221 15.55 -0.38 9.52
C ASN A 221 14.18 -0.64 8.88
N CYS A 222 14.06 -0.60 7.56
CA CYS A 222 12.81 -0.85 6.85
C CYS A 222 12.84 -2.21 6.14
N ILE A 223 11.67 -2.84 6.01
CA ILE A 223 11.53 -4.09 5.24
C ILE A 223 11.59 -3.85 3.74
N ASN A 224 11.30 -2.61 3.32
CA ASN A 224 11.37 -2.14 1.95
C ASN A 224 11.64 -0.64 1.96
N VAL A 225 12.40 -0.14 0.99
CA VAL A 225 12.58 1.28 0.73
C VAL A 225 12.43 1.50 -0.77
N ASP A 226 11.49 2.36 -1.15
CA ASP A 226 11.27 2.80 -2.53
C ASP A 226 11.89 4.18 -2.68
N PHE A 227 13.04 4.26 -3.37
CA PHE A 227 13.70 5.52 -3.71
C PHE A 227 13.25 6.04 -5.08
N ILE A 228 13.34 7.36 -5.27
CA ILE A 228 13.20 7.94 -6.60
C ILE A 228 14.29 7.38 -7.52
N GLY A 229 13.89 6.86 -8.68
CA GLY A 229 14.78 6.31 -9.69
C GLY A 229 14.98 4.79 -9.63
N ASP A 230 14.52 4.10 -8.58
CA ASP A 230 14.53 2.62 -8.54
C ASP A 230 13.54 2.01 -9.57
N ASP A 231 12.67 2.85 -10.12
CA ASP A 231 11.42 2.51 -10.81
C ASP A 231 11.30 3.11 -12.23
N ASP A 232 12.25 3.93 -12.68
CA ASP A 232 12.15 4.63 -13.98
C ASP A 232 12.21 3.68 -15.19
N GLU A 233 12.64 2.42 -15.01
CA GLU A 233 12.54 1.36 -16.03
C GLU A 233 11.30 0.45 -15.87
N GLN A 234 10.69 0.36 -14.67
CA GLN A 234 9.59 -0.58 -14.39
C GLN A 234 8.18 0.03 -14.57
N TRP A 235 8.07 1.37 -14.53
CA TRP A 235 6.80 2.09 -14.60
C TRP A 235 6.59 2.91 -15.87
N LEU A 236 7.16 2.47 -16.99
CA LEU A 236 6.76 2.99 -18.30
C LEU A 236 5.26 2.73 -18.47
N LEU A 237 4.45 3.77 -18.24
CA LEU A 237 3.05 3.81 -18.63
C LEU A 237 2.99 3.34 -20.08
N PRO A 238 2.15 2.36 -20.44
CA PRO A 238 1.98 2.05 -21.85
C PRO A 238 1.51 3.34 -22.53
N GLU A 239 2.28 3.80 -23.51
CA GLU A 239 1.87 4.89 -24.39
C GLU A 239 0.43 4.58 -24.82
N LYS A 240 -0.47 5.55 -24.65
CA LYS A 240 -1.84 5.47 -25.17
C LYS A 240 -1.73 5.01 -26.61
N ARG A 241 -2.08 3.74 -26.88
CA ARG A 241 -2.28 3.28 -28.24
C ARG A 241 -3.49 4.05 -28.77
N SER A 242 -3.19 5.03 -29.62
CA SER A 242 -4.14 5.76 -30.47
C SER A 242 -4.97 4.80 -31.30
#